data_AF-A0A2V5MWZ5-F1
#
_entry.id   AF-A0A2V5MWZ5-F1
#
_cell.length_a   1.000
_cell.length_b   1.000
_cell.length_c   1.000
_cell.angle_alpha   90.00
_cell.angle_beta   90.00
_cell.angle_gamma   90.00
#
_symmetry.space_group_name_H-M   'P 1'
#
loop_
_entity.id
_entity.type
_entity.pdbx_description
1 polymer ?
#
loop_
_entity_poly.entity_id
_entity_poly.type
_entity_poly.pdbx_seq_one_letter_code
_entity_poly.pdbx_strand_id
1 'polypeptide(L)'
;MQLIHGRVWKPYLLAASLPAQTITLEQPASVAGLKVDPATAKFIADLRSILRRGSFREHDYILAFYNAPELVLLMDGVSLGTPYYMKGENPINCRALESAEIKKRPVFILATRKIDFETVACLQKVGLRFPVEFVELGRIYNPYSASSYGWRRNEPWVSVFRQKGIGPF
;
A
#
# COMPACT_ATOMS: atom_id res chain seq x y z
N MET A 1 -15.49 -32.77 -18.41
CA MET A 1 -14.49 -32.04 -19.22
C MET A 1 -14.73 -30.56 -19.03
N GLN A 2 -13.81 -29.81 -18.40
CA GLN A 2 -14.00 -28.40 -18.09
C GLN A 2 -13.25 -27.54 -19.12
N LEU A 3 -14.01 -26.75 -19.90
CA LEU A 3 -13.57 -25.90 -21.02
C LEU A 3 -13.22 -24.46 -20.57
N ILE A 4 -12.47 -24.28 -19.48
CA ILE A 4 -12.02 -22.94 -19.05
C ILE A 4 -10.54 -22.99 -18.66
N HIS A 5 -9.67 -22.88 -19.67
CA HIS A 5 -8.23 -22.82 -19.48
C HIS A 5 -7.84 -21.40 -19.00
N GLY A 6 -7.21 -21.30 -17.82
CA GLY A 6 -6.45 -20.11 -17.41
C GLY A 6 -6.97 -19.35 -16.17
N ARG A 7 -8.27 -19.31 -15.90
CA ARG A 7 -8.80 -18.49 -14.78
C ARG A 7 -8.75 -19.17 -13.41
N VAL A 8 -8.68 -20.49 -13.33
CA VAL A 8 -8.56 -21.23 -12.05
C VAL A 8 -7.12 -21.22 -11.53
N TRP A 9 -6.15 -21.26 -12.45
CA TRP A 9 -4.73 -21.35 -12.10
C TRP A 9 -4.10 -20.00 -11.77
N LYS A 10 -4.57 -18.91 -12.40
CA LYS A 10 -4.16 -17.52 -12.12
C LYS A 10 -5.36 -16.57 -12.21
N PRO A 11 -6.37 -16.71 -11.32
CA PRO A 11 -7.51 -15.79 -11.30
C PRO A 11 -7.00 -14.36 -11.12
N TYR A 12 -7.51 -13.42 -11.93
CA TYR A 12 -7.12 -11.99 -11.85
C TYR A 12 -5.60 -11.74 -11.84
N LEU A 13 -4.82 -12.59 -12.51
CA LEU A 13 -3.35 -12.51 -12.53
C LEU A 13 -2.69 -12.66 -11.15
N LEU A 14 -3.43 -13.21 -10.17
CA LEU A 14 -2.86 -13.61 -8.90
C LEU A 14 -1.71 -14.59 -9.13
N ALA A 15 -0.63 -14.40 -8.39
CA ALA A 15 0.55 -15.24 -8.51
C ALA A 15 0.27 -16.67 -7.99
N ALA A 16 -0.58 -16.79 -6.98
CA ALA A 16 -1.08 -18.05 -6.46
C ALA A 16 -2.41 -18.46 -7.13
N SER A 17 -2.63 -19.76 -7.26
CA SER A 17 -3.84 -20.32 -7.86
C SER A 17 -5.04 -20.21 -6.93
N LEU A 18 -6.26 -20.40 -7.48
CA LEU A 18 -7.48 -20.38 -6.67
C LEU A 18 -7.47 -21.42 -5.53
N PRO A 19 -7.01 -22.68 -5.74
CA PRO A 19 -6.92 -23.66 -4.65
C PRO A 19 -5.90 -23.31 -3.56
N ALA A 20 -4.91 -22.46 -3.87
CA ALA A 20 -3.89 -22.05 -2.91
C ALA A 20 -4.39 -20.97 -1.93
N GLN A 21 -5.56 -20.36 -2.19
CA GLN A 21 -6.18 -19.35 -1.34
C GLN A 21 -6.87 -20.04 -0.14
N THR A 22 -6.10 -20.46 0.86
CA THR A 22 -6.59 -21.31 1.97
C THR A 22 -6.75 -20.58 3.29
N ILE A 23 -6.14 -19.41 3.46
CA ILE A 23 -6.16 -18.65 4.71
C ILE A 23 -7.28 -17.61 4.65
N THR A 24 -8.24 -17.70 5.56
CA THR A 24 -9.27 -16.66 5.72
C THR A 24 -8.68 -15.49 6.51
N LEU A 25 -8.83 -14.28 5.98
CA LEU A 25 -8.52 -13.06 6.71
C LEU A 25 -9.64 -12.76 7.70
N GLU A 26 -9.31 -12.66 8.99
CA GLU A 26 -10.25 -12.24 10.05
C GLU A 26 -10.23 -10.73 10.27
N GLN A 27 -9.12 -10.08 9.87
CA GLN A 27 -8.92 -8.64 9.91
C GLN A 27 -8.11 -8.20 8.69
N PRO A 28 -8.27 -6.95 8.23
CA PRO A 28 -9.23 -5.94 8.70
C PRO A 28 -10.72 -6.26 8.41
N ALA A 29 -11.65 -5.58 9.08
CA ALA A 29 -13.10 -5.83 8.90
C ALA A 29 -13.55 -5.62 7.44
N SER A 30 -12.92 -4.67 6.75
CA SER A 30 -13.15 -4.34 5.35
C SER A 30 -12.85 -5.48 4.37
N VAL A 31 -12.06 -6.48 4.77
CA VAL A 31 -11.72 -7.67 3.97
C VAL A 31 -11.95 -8.98 4.72
N ALA A 32 -12.67 -8.94 5.84
CA ALA A 32 -12.94 -10.12 6.64
C ALA A 32 -13.69 -11.17 5.80
N GLY A 33 -13.28 -12.42 5.92
CA GLY A 33 -13.79 -13.53 5.10
C GLY A 33 -13.09 -13.70 3.74
N LEU A 34 -12.22 -12.78 3.33
CA LEU A 34 -11.41 -12.95 2.11
C LEU A 34 -10.42 -14.09 2.31
N LYS A 35 -10.39 -15.03 1.36
CA LYS A 35 -9.38 -16.09 1.32
C LYS A 35 -8.16 -15.64 0.54
N VAL A 36 -7.00 -15.80 1.16
CA VAL A 36 -5.70 -15.50 0.57
C VAL A 36 -4.76 -16.71 0.70
N ASP A 37 -3.69 -16.75 -0.09
CA ASP A 37 -2.65 -17.75 0.09
C ASP A 37 -1.72 -17.42 1.29
N PRO A 38 -0.97 -18.40 1.82
CA PRO A 38 -0.15 -18.20 3.02
C PRO A 38 0.89 -17.07 2.90
N ALA A 39 1.46 -16.84 1.73
CA ALA A 39 2.47 -15.79 1.55
C ALA A 39 1.82 -14.40 1.58
N THR A 40 0.64 -14.24 0.99
CA THR A 40 -0.18 -13.02 1.12
C THR A 40 -0.57 -12.77 2.58
N ALA A 41 -1.07 -13.79 3.29
CA ALA A 41 -1.44 -13.67 4.70
C ALA A 41 -0.26 -13.21 5.57
N LYS A 42 0.92 -13.82 5.37
CA LYS A 42 2.14 -13.43 6.07
C LYS A 42 2.55 -11.98 5.74
N PHE A 43 2.53 -11.60 4.48
CA PHE A 43 2.86 -10.24 4.05
C PHE A 43 1.94 -9.20 4.72
N ILE A 44 0.63 -9.45 4.77
CA ILE A 44 -0.34 -8.58 5.44
C ILE A 44 -0.02 -8.47 6.94
N ALA A 45 0.22 -9.61 7.61
CA ALA A 45 0.53 -9.63 9.04
C ALA A 45 1.81 -8.86 9.38
N ASP A 46 2.87 -9.07 8.61
CA ASP A 46 4.15 -8.40 8.78
C ASP A 46 4.01 -6.87 8.52
N LEU A 47 3.28 -6.47 7.48
CA LEU A 47 3.03 -5.05 7.17
C LEU A 47 2.23 -4.38 8.30
N ARG A 48 1.17 -5.02 8.80
CA ARG A 48 0.40 -4.56 9.98
C ARG A 48 1.31 -4.40 11.19
N SER A 49 2.21 -5.35 11.42
CA SER A 49 3.19 -5.28 12.52
C SER A 49 4.10 -4.04 12.40
N ILE A 50 4.66 -3.77 11.21
CA ILE A 50 5.48 -2.58 10.96
C ILE A 50 4.69 -1.30 11.24
N LEU A 51 3.47 -1.19 10.72
CA LEU A 51 2.61 -0.03 10.92
C LEU A 51 2.24 0.18 12.40
N ARG A 52 1.92 -0.90 13.13
CA ARG A 52 1.61 -0.83 14.57
C ARG A 52 2.81 -0.37 15.41
N ARG A 53 4.04 -0.77 15.07
CA ARG A 53 5.26 -0.21 15.69
C ARG A 53 5.38 1.30 15.46
N GLY A 54 4.87 1.78 14.34
CA GLY A 54 4.70 3.19 14.02
C GLY A 54 3.51 3.88 14.67
N SER A 55 2.80 3.22 15.60
CA SER A 55 1.58 3.73 16.23
C SER A 55 0.40 3.94 15.29
N PHE A 56 0.38 3.27 14.12
CA PHE A 56 -0.76 3.30 13.20
C PHE A 56 -2.03 2.82 13.90
N ARG A 57 -3.13 3.54 13.67
CA ARG A 57 -4.48 3.20 14.11
C ARG A 57 -5.40 3.08 12.90
N GLU A 58 -6.49 2.35 13.08
CA GLU A 58 -7.56 2.27 12.08
C GLU A 58 -8.00 3.68 11.66
N HIS A 59 -8.19 3.87 10.37
CA HIS A 59 -8.56 5.13 9.72
C HIS A 59 -7.49 6.25 9.74
N ASP A 60 -6.24 5.95 10.11
CA ASP A 60 -5.10 6.82 9.83
C ASP A 60 -4.88 6.94 8.31
N TYR A 61 -4.26 8.05 7.89
CA TYR A 61 -4.05 8.31 6.48
C TYR A 61 -2.92 7.45 5.92
N ILE A 62 -3.16 6.83 4.76
CA ILE A 62 -2.16 6.11 3.98
C ILE A 62 -2.08 6.72 2.59
N LEU A 63 -0.86 7.09 2.20
CA LEU A 63 -0.48 7.35 0.83
C LEU A 63 0.18 6.10 0.25
N ALA A 64 -0.55 5.35 -0.57
CA ALA A 64 -0.04 4.15 -1.22
C ALA A 64 0.48 4.47 -2.62
N PHE A 65 1.80 4.58 -2.75
CA PHE A 65 2.47 4.89 -4.02
C PHE A 65 2.78 3.65 -4.84
N TYR A 66 2.52 3.79 -6.14
CA TYR A 66 2.98 2.92 -7.22
C TYR A 66 2.36 1.51 -7.18
N ASN A 67 1.12 1.39 -7.65
CA ASN A 67 0.43 0.10 -7.82
C ASN A 67 0.20 -0.67 -6.51
N ALA A 68 -0.17 0.04 -5.45
CA ALA A 68 -0.51 -0.56 -4.16
C ALA A 68 -1.82 -0.03 -3.53
N PRO A 69 -2.87 0.35 -4.31
CA PRO A 69 -4.09 0.93 -3.74
C PRO A 69 -4.75 0.00 -2.71
N GLU A 70 -4.66 -1.32 -2.92
CA GLU A 70 -5.26 -2.34 -2.06
C GLU A 70 -4.62 -2.37 -0.67
N LEU A 71 -3.38 -1.91 -0.51
CA LEU A 71 -2.72 -1.86 0.80
C LEU A 71 -3.41 -0.89 1.75
N VAL A 72 -4.10 0.14 1.23
CA VAL A 72 -4.90 1.04 2.08
C VAL A 72 -6.02 0.25 2.74
N LEU A 73 -6.77 -0.51 1.96
CA LEU A 73 -7.90 -1.33 2.43
C LEU A 73 -7.41 -2.45 3.37
N LEU A 74 -6.37 -3.17 2.98
CA LEU A 74 -5.80 -4.27 3.77
C LEU A 74 -5.24 -3.84 5.13
N MET A 75 -5.00 -2.54 5.33
CA MET A 75 -4.53 -2.00 6.60
C MET A 75 -5.62 -1.25 7.39
N ASP A 76 -6.88 -1.22 6.95
CA ASP A 76 -7.92 -0.33 7.50
C ASP A 76 -7.49 1.15 7.51
N GLY A 77 -6.73 1.57 6.51
CA GLY A 77 -6.33 2.96 6.33
C GLY A 77 -7.36 3.78 5.55
N VAL A 78 -7.18 5.09 5.56
CA VAL A 78 -7.90 6.01 4.67
C VAL A 78 -6.92 6.53 3.62
N SER A 79 -7.27 6.40 2.36
CA SER A 79 -6.48 7.00 1.29
C SER A 79 -6.59 8.52 1.36
N LEU A 80 -5.44 9.21 1.38
CA LEU A 80 -5.39 10.66 1.28
C LEU A 80 -5.33 11.07 -0.20
N GLY A 81 -6.31 11.83 -0.68
CA GLY A 81 -6.37 12.34 -2.06
C GLY A 81 -6.94 11.34 -3.06
N THR A 82 -6.13 10.39 -3.53
CA THR A 82 -6.54 9.34 -4.46
C THR A 82 -6.11 7.96 -3.96
N PRO A 83 -6.95 6.92 -4.12
CA PRO A 83 -6.56 5.55 -3.79
C PRO A 83 -5.35 5.08 -4.61
N TYR A 84 -5.08 5.69 -5.76
CA TYR A 84 -4.11 5.19 -6.73
C TYR A 84 -3.14 6.28 -7.19
N TYR A 85 -1.91 6.20 -6.70
CA TYR A 85 -0.80 7.04 -7.14
C TYR A 85 0.09 6.28 -8.13
N MET A 86 0.18 6.76 -9.36
CA MET A 86 0.90 6.09 -10.46
C MET A 86 2.26 6.70 -10.73
N LYS A 87 3.26 5.89 -11.10
CA LYS A 87 4.55 6.43 -11.52
C LYS A 87 4.40 7.13 -12.87
N GLY A 88 4.93 8.35 -13.00
CA GLY A 88 4.93 9.11 -14.25
C GLY A 88 3.67 9.97 -14.47
N GLU A 89 2.61 9.77 -13.67
CA GLU A 89 1.37 10.55 -13.72
C GLU A 89 1.41 11.71 -12.72
N ASN A 90 2.56 12.41 -12.67
CA ASN A 90 2.82 13.41 -11.63
C ASN A 90 1.75 14.50 -11.56
N PRO A 91 1.28 15.12 -12.67
CA PRO A 91 0.24 16.15 -12.59
C PRO A 91 -1.07 15.67 -11.95
N ILE A 92 -1.47 14.43 -12.21
CA ILE A 92 -2.69 13.83 -11.65
C ILE A 92 -2.50 13.52 -10.17
N ASN A 93 -1.38 12.89 -9.81
CA ASN A 93 -1.01 12.60 -8.42
C ASN A 93 -0.96 13.89 -7.58
N CYS A 94 -0.34 14.94 -8.12
CA CYS A 94 -0.21 16.23 -7.45
C CYS A 94 -1.57 16.90 -7.24
N ARG A 95 -2.42 16.93 -8.27
CA ARG A 95 -3.78 17.49 -8.14
C ARG A 95 -4.60 16.72 -7.12
N ALA A 96 -4.48 15.39 -7.07
CA ALA A 96 -5.17 14.57 -6.08
C ALA A 96 -4.73 14.91 -4.66
N LEU A 97 -3.42 15.10 -4.43
CA LEU A 97 -2.89 15.56 -3.14
C LEU A 97 -3.36 16.97 -2.80
N GLU A 98 -3.32 17.91 -3.76
CA GLU A 98 -3.72 19.30 -3.56
C GLU A 98 -5.22 19.43 -3.22
N SER A 99 -6.05 18.53 -3.75
CA SER A 99 -7.48 18.46 -3.42
C SER A 99 -7.79 17.73 -2.10
N ALA A 100 -6.79 17.08 -1.49
CA ALA A 100 -7.00 16.27 -0.30
C ALA A 100 -7.15 17.14 0.95
N GLU A 101 -8.21 16.90 1.71
CA GLU A 101 -8.36 17.51 3.03
C GLU A 101 -7.44 16.81 4.04
N ILE A 102 -6.28 17.41 4.32
CA ILE A 102 -5.33 16.91 5.32
C ILE A 102 -5.81 17.29 6.71
N LYS A 103 -6.55 16.39 7.35
CA LYS A 103 -6.94 16.53 8.76
C LYS A 103 -5.73 16.31 9.67
N LYS A 104 -5.81 16.76 10.93
CA LYS A 104 -4.79 16.54 11.98
C LYS A 104 -4.72 15.06 12.39
N ARG A 105 -4.31 14.18 11.48
CA ARG A 105 -4.11 12.73 11.71
C ARG A 105 -2.74 12.33 11.19
N PRO A 106 -2.09 11.31 11.79
CA PRO A 106 -0.85 10.75 11.27
C PRO A 106 -0.98 10.33 9.80
N VAL A 107 0.03 10.68 8.99
CA VAL A 107 0.15 10.22 7.61
C VAL A 107 1.24 9.15 7.52
N PHE A 108 0.89 8.03 6.91
CA PHE A 108 1.80 6.94 6.57
C PHE A 108 1.99 6.87 5.07
N ILE A 109 3.19 6.52 4.62
CA ILE A 109 3.50 6.33 3.22
C ILE A 109 3.92 4.88 3.00
N LEU A 110 3.25 4.20 2.07
CA LEU A 110 3.61 2.88 1.58
C LEU A 110 4.09 3.03 0.14
N ALA A 111 5.36 2.74 -0.14
CA ALA A 111 5.92 2.93 -1.47
C ALA A 111 6.57 1.63 -1.97
N THR A 112 6.13 1.16 -3.14
CA THR A 112 6.71 -0.04 -3.79
C THR A 112 7.91 0.27 -4.69
N ARG A 113 8.30 1.54 -4.76
CA ARG A 113 9.47 2.08 -5.47
C ARG A 113 9.97 3.30 -4.74
N LYS A 114 11.20 3.72 -5.00
CA LYS A 114 11.68 5.05 -4.61
C LYS A 114 10.71 6.14 -5.08
N ILE A 115 10.32 7.01 -4.15
CA ILE A 115 9.49 8.18 -4.43
C ILE A 115 10.32 9.19 -5.24
N ASP A 116 9.82 9.55 -6.42
CA ASP A 116 10.50 10.46 -7.35
C ASP A 116 10.43 11.93 -6.90
N PHE A 117 11.31 12.76 -7.46
CA PHE A 117 11.49 14.16 -7.07
C PHE A 117 10.18 14.97 -7.26
N GLU A 118 9.45 14.71 -8.33
CA GLU A 118 8.21 15.40 -8.64
C GLU A 118 7.12 15.07 -7.61
N THR A 119 6.99 13.80 -7.22
CA THR A 119 6.08 13.39 -6.15
C THR A 119 6.47 14.03 -4.82
N VAL A 120 7.77 14.10 -4.52
CA VAL A 120 8.26 14.81 -3.32
C VAL A 120 7.88 16.29 -3.36
N ALA A 121 8.04 16.97 -4.50
CA ALA A 121 7.65 18.37 -4.65
C ALA A 121 6.15 18.57 -4.37
N CYS A 122 5.30 17.62 -4.78
CA CYS A 122 3.86 17.72 -4.55
C CYS A 122 3.45 17.43 -3.11
N LEU A 123 4.12 16.47 -2.44
CA LEU A 123 3.96 16.29 -1.00
C LEU A 123 4.31 17.58 -0.24
N GLN A 124 5.40 18.23 -0.62
CA GLN A 124 5.83 19.48 0.01
C GLN A 124 4.83 20.63 -0.19
N LYS A 125 4.23 20.76 -1.38
CA LYS A 125 3.19 21.77 -1.66
C LYS A 125 1.98 21.66 -0.74
N VAL A 126 1.61 20.45 -0.35
CA VAL A 126 0.47 20.19 0.55
C VAL A 126 0.90 20.12 2.02
N GLY A 127 2.13 20.54 2.34
CA GLY A 127 2.63 20.60 3.71
C GLY A 127 3.16 19.28 4.28
N LEU A 128 3.28 18.22 3.47
CA LEU A 128 3.93 16.96 3.86
C LEU A 128 5.41 17.02 3.48
N ARG A 129 6.28 17.42 4.43
CA ARG A 129 7.71 17.64 4.14
C ARG A 129 8.52 16.33 4.08
N PHE A 130 8.23 15.49 3.10
CA PHE A 130 9.00 14.28 2.83
C PHE A 130 10.37 14.62 2.19
N PRO A 131 11.47 13.90 2.53
CA PRO A 131 11.58 12.86 3.56
C PRO A 131 11.87 13.41 4.98
N VAL A 132 12.09 14.72 5.13
CA VAL A 132 12.60 15.34 6.37
C VAL A 132 11.70 15.06 7.58
N GLU A 133 10.39 15.20 7.42
CA GLU A 133 9.39 14.94 8.46
C GLU A 133 8.92 13.50 8.50
N PHE A 134 9.60 12.58 7.82
CA PHE A 134 9.22 11.18 7.81
C PHE A 134 10.33 10.32 8.39
N VAL A 135 9.94 9.25 9.07
CA VAL A 135 10.84 8.20 9.54
C VAL A 135 10.49 6.91 8.83
N GLU A 136 11.49 6.22 8.30
CA GLU A 136 11.30 4.88 7.74
C GLU A 136 11.13 3.88 8.90
N LEU A 137 9.98 3.21 8.94
CA LEU A 137 9.68 2.17 9.94
C LEU A 137 10.23 0.80 9.56
N GLY A 138 10.54 0.63 8.28
CA GLY A 138 11.14 -0.57 7.72
C GLY A 138 10.72 -0.83 6.29
N ARG A 139 11.18 -1.99 5.79
CA ARG A 139 10.85 -2.52 4.47
C ARG A 139 10.36 -3.94 4.62
N ILE A 140 9.38 -4.30 3.81
CA ILE A 140 8.85 -5.65 3.74
C ILE A 140 8.94 -6.19 2.32
N TYR A 141 9.35 -7.45 2.17
CA TYR A 141 9.42 -8.10 0.87
C TYR A 141 8.03 -8.33 0.31
N ASN A 142 7.77 -7.90 -0.92
CA ASN A 142 6.58 -8.27 -1.65
C ASN A 142 6.77 -9.70 -2.22
N PRO A 143 5.99 -10.70 -1.74
CA PRO A 143 6.13 -12.10 -2.14
C PRO A 143 5.92 -12.34 -3.64
N TYR A 144 5.35 -11.36 -4.36
CA TYR A 144 5.03 -11.46 -5.78
C TYR A 144 5.75 -10.42 -6.64
N SER A 145 6.83 -9.84 -6.12
CA SER A 145 7.65 -8.90 -6.89
C SER A 145 8.21 -9.53 -8.18
N ALA A 146 8.60 -10.80 -8.15
CA ALA A 146 9.10 -11.55 -9.30
C ALA A 146 8.03 -11.92 -10.34
N SER A 147 6.77 -12.00 -9.93
CA SER A 147 5.62 -12.28 -10.81
C SER A 147 5.02 -11.02 -11.43
N SER A 148 5.54 -9.84 -11.10
CA SER A 148 5.14 -8.58 -11.75
C SER A 148 5.63 -8.54 -13.21
N TYR A 149 4.72 -8.21 -14.13
CA TYR A 149 5.05 -8.05 -15.56
C TYR A 149 6.18 -7.04 -15.75
N GLY A 150 7.04 -7.24 -16.76
CA GLY A 150 8.25 -6.42 -16.97
C GLY A 150 8.04 -4.89 -16.99
N TRP A 151 6.89 -4.42 -17.49
CA TRP A 151 6.53 -2.99 -17.50
C TRP A 151 6.02 -2.44 -16.15
N ARG A 152 5.71 -3.34 -15.20
CA ARG A 152 5.28 -3.05 -13.83
C ARG A 152 6.34 -3.32 -12.77
N ARG A 153 7.59 -3.66 -13.11
CA ARG A 153 8.66 -3.99 -12.13
C ARG A 153 8.73 -2.99 -10.99
N ASN A 154 8.10 -3.36 -9.87
CA ASN A 154 8.25 -2.68 -8.60
C ASN A 154 9.57 -3.12 -7.99
N GLU A 155 10.05 -2.36 -7.01
CA GLU A 155 11.09 -2.89 -6.15
C GLU A 155 10.54 -4.15 -5.44
N PRO A 156 11.41 -5.10 -5.06
CA PRO A 156 10.98 -6.26 -4.31
C PRO A 156 10.46 -5.92 -2.92
N TRP A 157 10.49 -4.65 -2.53
CA TRP A 157 10.19 -4.17 -1.20
C TRP A 157 9.04 -3.15 -1.23
N VAL A 158 8.23 -3.16 -0.18
CA VAL A 158 7.38 -2.03 0.20
C VAL A 158 8.06 -1.30 1.33
N SER A 159 8.45 -0.05 1.07
CA SER A 159 9.01 0.85 2.08
C SER A 159 7.88 1.51 2.86
N VAL A 160 7.99 1.54 4.19
CA VAL A 160 6.98 2.08 5.09
C VAL A 160 7.53 3.30 5.82
N PHE A 161 6.87 4.45 5.68
CA PHE A 161 7.24 5.67 6.36
C PHE A 161 6.10 6.21 7.22
N ARG A 162 6.45 6.91 8.30
CA ARG A 162 5.51 7.61 9.18
C ARG A 162 5.91 9.07 9.30
N GLN A 163 4.93 9.98 9.24
CA GLN A 163 5.13 11.38 9.57
C GLN A 163 5.48 11.58 11.06
N LYS A 164 6.54 12.34 11.33
CA LYS A 164 6.99 12.76 12.66
C LYS A 164 6.00 13.78 13.25
N GLY A 165 5.84 13.78 14.58
CA GLY A 165 5.25 14.92 15.29
C GLY A 165 3.73 14.97 15.42
N ILE A 166 2.98 13.98 14.92
CA ILE A 166 1.56 13.81 15.26
C ILE A 166 1.49 12.74 16.35
N GLY A 167 1.70 13.16 17.60
CA GLY A 167 1.46 12.34 18.79
C GLY A 167 -0.05 12.23 19.06
N PRO A 168 -0.51 11.19 19.78
CA PRO A 168 -1.88 11.15 20.24
C PRO A 168 -2.05 12.27 21.27
N PHE A 169 -2.97 13.20 21.01
CA PHE A 169 -3.61 13.94 22.09
C PHE A 169 -4.64 13.04 22.75
#